data_AF-A0A9R0SIC7-F1
#
_entry.id   AF-A0A9R0SIC7-F1
#
_cell.length_a   1.000
_cell.length_b   1.000
_cell.length_c   1.000
_cell.angle_alpha   90.00
_cell.angle_beta   90.00
_cell.angle_gamma   90.00
#
_symmetry.space_group_name_H-M   'P 1'
#
loop_
_entity.id
_entity.type
_entity.pdbx_description
1 polymer ?
#
loop_
_entity_poly.entity_id
_entity_poly.type
_entity_poly.pdbx_seq_one_letter_code
_entity_poly.pdbx_strand_id
1 'polypeptide(L)'
;MACHQRSASLPSIPHSTESKVEVELQGLQTRISMPSATIDTMCGGLSRLGDIYSSIEEIMSLPSNQIGLSLPLQRKMVEEELDRSLVLVDLCNAMQESLAELKMSIQDLRLALKRGDGVAVQLKIESFKFQKKRVVCEAAQLQALERSVADLENGVESLFRRLIPSRVSLLNILSS
;
A
#
# COMPACT_ATOMS: atom_id res chain seq x y z
N MET A 1 -22.80 61.31 -8.68
CA MET A 1 -23.63 60.13 -8.35
C MET A 1 -22.72 58.91 -8.41
N ALA A 2 -22.28 58.44 -7.24
CA ALA A 2 -21.28 57.37 -7.12
C ALA A 2 -21.99 56.02 -7.04
N CYS A 3 -21.62 55.09 -7.93
CA CYS A 3 -22.16 53.74 -7.96
C CYS A 3 -21.41 52.88 -6.93
N HIS A 4 -22.14 52.32 -5.96
CA HIS A 4 -21.63 51.31 -5.04
C HIS A 4 -21.47 49.98 -5.78
N GLN A 5 -20.23 49.53 -5.99
CA GLN A 5 -19.96 48.18 -6.44
C GLN A 5 -19.73 47.29 -5.22
N ARG A 6 -20.79 46.55 -4.83
CA ARG A 6 -20.67 45.35 -4.00
C ARG A 6 -20.00 44.28 -4.85
N SER A 7 -18.75 43.96 -4.56
CA SER A 7 -18.10 42.79 -5.15
C SER A 7 -18.65 41.54 -4.48
N ALA A 8 -19.38 40.77 -5.29
CA ALA A 8 -19.92 39.47 -4.96
C ALA A 8 -18.81 38.48 -4.58
N SER A 9 -19.09 37.70 -3.55
CA SER A 9 -18.33 36.52 -3.17
C SER A 9 -18.16 35.57 -4.36
N LEU A 10 -16.91 35.18 -4.63
CA LEU A 10 -16.57 34.07 -5.52
C LEU A 10 -17.20 32.78 -4.96
N PRO A 11 -17.80 31.91 -5.81
CA PRO A 11 -18.20 30.60 -5.34
C PRO A 11 -16.95 29.76 -5.05
N SER A 12 -16.98 29.11 -3.89
CA SER A 12 -16.05 28.07 -3.45
C SER A 12 -15.96 26.99 -4.53
N ILE A 13 -14.74 26.61 -4.93
CA ILE A 13 -14.46 25.54 -5.91
C ILE A 13 -14.20 24.24 -5.14
N PRO A 14 -15.19 23.35 -4.96
CA PRO A 14 -14.96 22.01 -4.42
C PRO A 14 -14.23 21.07 -5.40
N HIS A 15 -14.07 21.46 -6.68
CA HIS A 15 -13.47 20.62 -7.72
C HIS A 15 -11.93 20.52 -7.69
N SER A 16 -11.24 21.23 -6.80
CA SER A 16 -9.77 21.18 -6.74
C SER A 16 -9.24 19.93 -6.03
N THR A 17 -9.99 19.37 -5.08
CA THR A 17 -9.55 18.23 -4.25
C THR A 17 -9.96 16.90 -4.88
N GLU A 18 -11.16 16.80 -5.47
CA GLU A 18 -11.61 15.63 -6.24
C GLU A 18 -10.70 15.37 -7.44
N SER A 19 -10.37 16.41 -8.21
CA SER A 19 -9.42 16.34 -9.33
C SER A 19 -8.01 15.88 -8.89
N LYS A 20 -7.60 16.22 -7.66
CA LYS A 20 -6.31 15.81 -7.11
C LYS A 20 -6.26 14.31 -6.82
N VAL A 21 -7.32 13.75 -6.23
CA VAL A 21 -7.41 12.29 -5.95
C VAL A 21 -7.34 11.49 -7.25
N GLU A 22 -8.02 11.93 -8.30
CA GLU A 22 -8.02 11.25 -9.59
C GLU A 22 -6.62 11.28 -10.26
N VAL A 23 -5.92 12.42 -10.21
CA VAL A 23 -4.53 12.54 -10.70
C VAL A 23 -3.58 11.65 -9.91
N GLU A 24 -3.73 11.56 -8.60
CA GLU A 24 -2.91 10.69 -7.75
C GLU A 24 -3.15 9.20 -8.04
N LEU A 25 -4.40 8.79 -8.27
CA LEU A 25 -4.76 7.44 -8.68
C LEU A 25 -4.16 7.06 -10.03
N GLN A 26 -4.25 7.94 -11.03
CA GLN A 26 -3.71 7.68 -12.36
C GLN A 26 -2.17 7.65 -12.35
N GLY A 27 -1.55 8.52 -11.57
CA GLY A 27 -0.10 8.52 -11.32
C GLY A 27 0.38 7.32 -10.49
N LEU A 28 -0.49 6.72 -9.68
CA LEU A 28 -0.21 5.46 -8.98
C LEU A 28 -0.28 4.29 -9.97
N GLN A 29 -1.37 4.19 -10.73
CA GLN A 29 -1.64 3.11 -11.67
C GLN A 29 -0.52 2.94 -12.70
N THR A 30 -0.04 4.04 -13.27
CA THR A 30 1.06 4.03 -14.25
C THR A 30 2.35 3.47 -13.69
N ARG A 31 2.73 3.85 -12.46
CA ARG A 31 3.96 3.36 -11.82
C ARG A 31 3.91 1.90 -11.43
N ILE A 32 2.80 1.43 -10.88
CA ILE A 32 2.67 0.03 -10.41
C ILE A 32 2.45 -0.94 -11.57
N SER A 33 1.95 -0.48 -12.71
CA SER A 33 1.74 -1.32 -13.90
C SER A 33 3.01 -1.49 -14.75
N MET A 34 4.13 -0.86 -14.38
CA MET A 34 5.38 -1.00 -15.13
C MET A 34 6.00 -2.39 -14.93
N PRO A 35 6.47 -3.05 -16.02
CA PRO A 35 7.11 -4.37 -15.93
C PRO A 35 8.37 -4.43 -15.06
N SER A 36 9.00 -3.28 -14.79
CA SER A 36 10.20 -3.17 -13.92
C SER A 36 9.87 -2.73 -12.49
N ALA A 37 8.61 -2.80 -12.06
CA ALA A 37 8.22 -2.41 -10.71
C ALA A 37 9.04 -3.19 -9.68
N THR A 38 9.78 -2.45 -8.84
CA THR A 38 10.56 -3.01 -7.75
C THR A 38 9.69 -3.14 -6.50
N ILE A 39 10.17 -3.90 -5.52
CA ILE A 39 9.47 -4.02 -4.23
C ILE A 39 9.34 -2.64 -3.55
N ASP A 40 10.35 -1.79 -3.65
CA ASP A 40 10.29 -0.39 -3.21
C ASP A 40 9.18 0.40 -3.94
N THR A 41 9.03 0.20 -5.26
CA THR A 41 7.95 0.80 -6.05
C THR A 41 6.57 0.34 -5.56
N MET A 42 6.43 -0.95 -5.23
CA MET A 42 5.20 -1.52 -4.68
C MET A 42 4.88 -0.95 -3.28
N CYS A 43 5.88 -0.85 -2.40
CA CYS A 43 5.74 -0.27 -1.06
C CYS A 43 5.33 1.20 -1.13
N GLY A 44 5.95 1.96 -2.04
CA GLY A 44 5.56 3.34 -2.34
C GLY A 44 4.14 3.43 -2.91
N GLY A 45 3.72 2.42 -3.69
CA GLY A 45 2.36 2.30 -4.20
C GLY A 45 1.31 2.07 -3.10
N LEU A 46 1.56 1.12 -2.19
CA LEU A 46 0.71 0.85 -1.02
C LEU A 46 0.64 2.07 -0.09
N SER A 47 1.78 2.76 0.08
CA SER A 47 1.86 4.01 0.83
C SER A 47 0.93 5.05 0.19
N ARG A 48 1.06 5.32 -1.10
CA ARG A 48 0.21 6.30 -1.80
C ARG A 48 -1.27 5.93 -1.79
N LEU A 49 -1.60 4.65 -1.94
CA LEU A 49 -2.98 4.20 -1.88
C LEU A 49 -3.61 4.50 -0.52
N GLY A 50 -2.88 4.29 0.57
CA GLY A 50 -3.38 4.66 1.90
C GLY A 50 -3.55 6.17 2.06
N ASP A 51 -2.68 7.00 1.47
CA ASP A 51 -2.84 8.47 1.50
C ASP A 51 -4.08 8.92 0.72
N ILE A 52 -4.40 8.24 -0.39
CA ILE A 52 -5.63 8.46 -1.15
C ILE A 52 -6.85 8.14 -0.28
N TYR A 53 -6.86 7.01 0.43
CA TYR A 53 -7.98 6.66 1.32
C TYR A 53 -8.13 7.64 2.50
N SER A 54 -7.04 8.16 3.05
CA SER A 54 -7.09 9.24 4.05
C SER A 54 -7.63 10.55 3.46
N SER A 55 -7.27 10.87 2.22
CA SER A 55 -7.78 12.07 1.53
C SER A 55 -9.28 11.95 1.22
N ILE A 56 -9.74 10.78 0.80
CA ILE A 56 -11.16 10.49 0.59
C ILE A 56 -11.93 10.67 1.90
N GLU A 57 -11.43 10.10 3.00
CA GLU A 57 -12.03 10.27 4.32
C GLU A 57 -12.15 11.76 4.71
N GLU A 58 -11.06 12.52 4.56
CA GLU A 58 -11.04 13.95 4.88
C GLU A 58 -12.09 14.71 4.06
N ILE A 59 -12.15 14.49 2.75
CA ILE A 59 -13.13 15.13 1.86
C ILE A 59 -14.56 14.76 2.27
N MET A 60 -14.82 13.49 2.55
CA MET A 60 -16.17 13.01 2.87
C MET A 60 -16.63 13.44 4.27
N SER A 61 -15.69 13.65 5.19
CA SER A 61 -15.97 14.16 6.53
C SER A 61 -16.37 15.65 6.55
N LEU A 62 -16.21 16.40 5.47
CA LEU A 62 -16.59 17.82 5.41
C LEU A 62 -18.13 17.99 5.48
N PRO A 63 -18.66 18.90 6.32
CA PRO A 63 -20.11 19.11 6.46
C PRO A 63 -20.84 19.42 5.15
N SER A 64 -20.17 20.11 4.20
CA SER A 64 -20.73 20.41 2.88
C SER A 64 -21.03 19.15 2.06
N ASN A 65 -20.21 18.11 2.23
CA ASN A 65 -20.31 16.87 1.48
C ASN A 65 -21.23 15.88 2.19
N GLN A 66 -21.33 15.95 3.52
CA GLN A 66 -22.31 15.20 4.30
C GLN A 66 -23.76 15.58 3.95
N ILE A 67 -24.04 16.87 3.68
CA ILE A 67 -25.37 17.32 3.23
C ILE A 67 -25.72 16.69 1.86
N GLY A 68 -24.73 16.50 0.98
CA GLY A 68 -24.90 15.87 -0.33
C GLY A 68 -25.20 14.37 -0.28
N LEU A 69 -24.84 13.68 0.81
CA LEU A 69 -25.06 12.23 1.00
C LEU A 69 -26.53 11.85 1.24
N SER A 70 -27.39 12.84 1.44
CA SER A 70 -28.85 12.67 1.36
C SER A 70 -29.33 12.33 -0.07
N LEU A 71 -28.51 12.60 -1.09
CA LEU A 71 -28.83 12.29 -2.48
C LEU A 71 -28.54 10.80 -2.78
N PRO A 72 -29.51 10.03 -3.29
CA PRO A 72 -29.33 8.60 -3.58
C PRO A 72 -28.12 8.28 -4.47
N LEU A 73 -27.76 9.19 -5.38
CA LEU A 73 -26.63 9.01 -6.29
C LEU A 73 -25.28 9.05 -5.55
N GLN A 74 -25.07 10.01 -4.64
CA GLN A 74 -23.82 10.12 -3.90
C GLN A 74 -23.67 8.97 -2.90
N ARG A 75 -24.76 8.60 -2.23
CA ARG A 75 -24.80 7.43 -1.36
C ARG A 75 -24.37 6.16 -2.08
N LYS A 76 -24.91 5.94 -3.29
CA LYS A 76 -24.55 4.78 -4.11
C LYS A 76 -23.07 4.74 -4.48
N MET A 77 -22.47 5.90 -4.81
CA MET A 77 -21.03 5.96 -5.11
C MET A 77 -20.17 5.58 -3.90
N VAL A 78 -20.55 5.99 -2.70
CA VAL A 78 -19.83 5.64 -1.46
C VAL A 78 -20.00 4.15 -1.12
N GLU A 79 -21.20 3.60 -1.31
CA GLU A 79 -21.45 2.15 -1.15
C GLU A 79 -20.60 1.33 -2.12
N GLU A 80 -20.54 1.71 -3.41
CA GLU A 80 -19.70 1.05 -4.40
C GLU A 80 -18.20 1.14 -4.06
N GLU A 81 -17.73 2.27 -3.52
CA GLU A 81 -16.34 2.40 -3.07
C GLU A 81 -16.04 1.54 -1.83
N LEU A 82 -16.99 1.41 -0.90
CA LEU A 82 -16.86 0.51 0.25
C LEU A 82 -16.81 -0.97 -0.15
N ASP A 83 -17.52 -1.35 -1.20
CA ASP A 83 -17.46 -2.69 -1.79
C ASP A 83 -16.09 -2.93 -2.45
N ARG A 84 -15.60 -1.98 -3.25
CA ARG A 84 -14.26 -2.07 -3.88
C ARG A 84 -13.13 -2.10 -2.84
N SER A 85 -13.26 -1.28 -1.81
CA SER A 85 -12.36 -1.30 -0.65
C SER A 85 -12.27 -2.69 -0.02
N LEU A 86 -13.30 -3.53 -0.13
CA LEU A 86 -13.34 -4.84 0.55
C LEU A 86 -12.44 -5.82 -0.20
N VAL A 87 -12.51 -5.78 -1.52
CA VAL A 87 -11.57 -6.50 -2.40
C VAL A 87 -10.13 -6.11 -2.07
N LEU A 88 -9.87 -4.84 -1.78
CA LEU A 88 -8.55 -4.38 -1.36
C LEU A 88 -8.12 -4.94 0.00
N VAL A 89 -9.04 -5.02 0.97
CA VAL A 89 -8.78 -5.64 2.28
C VAL A 89 -8.46 -7.12 2.13
N ASP A 90 -9.24 -7.85 1.32
CA ASP A 90 -9.03 -9.28 1.06
C ASP A 90 -7.69 -9.52 0.36
N LEU A 91 -7.34 -8.68 -0.59
CA LEU A 91 -6.03 -8.73 -1.25
C LEU A 91 -4.89 -8.50 -0.25
N CYS A 92 -5.03 -7.52 0.65
CA CYS A 92 -4.03 -7.26 1.68
C CYS A 92 -3.87 -8.45 2.64
N ASN A 93 -4.97 -9.10 3.02
CA ASN A 93 -4.93 -10.33 3.83
C ASN A 93 -4.20 -11.46 3.09
N ALA A 94 -4.56 -11.72 1.83
CA ALA A 94 -3.89 -12.73 1.00
C ALA A 94 -2.39 -12.45 0.81
N MET A 95 -2.01 -11.16 0.68
CA MET A 95 -0.60 -10.74 0.63
C MET A 95 0.11 -11.04 1.95
N GLN A 96 -0.50 -10.75 3.11
CA GLN A 96 0.09 -11.05 4.40
C GLN A 96 0.31 -12.55 4.61
N GLU A 97 -0.67 -13.39 4.23
CA GLU A 97 -0.54 -14.84 4.27
C GLU A 97 0.62 -15.32 3.38
N SER A 98 0.68 -14.83 2.14
CA SER A 98 1.76 -15.16 1.20
C SER A 98 3.13 -14.73 1.71
N LEU A 99 3.22 -13.55 2.35
CA LEU A 99 4.47 -13.05 2.94
C LEU A 99 4.90 -13.89 4.15
N ALA A 100 3.95 -14.31 4.98
CA ALA A 100 4.22 -15.21 6.10
C ALA A 100 4.75 -16.57 5.62
N GLU A 101 4.14 -17.16 4.58
CA GLU A 101 4.64 -18.38 3.94
C GLU A 101 6.04 -18.21 3.37
N LEU A 102 6.29 -17.12 2.64
CA LEU A 102 7.60 -16.82 2.08
C LEU A 102 8.66 -16.66 3.19
N LYS A 103 8.31 -16.01 4.30
CA LYS A 103 9.18 -15.83 5.46
C LYS A 103 9.54 -17.16 6.12
N MET A 104 8.59 -18.09 6.24
CA MET A 104 8.88 -19.45 6.70
C MET A 104 9.83 -20.18 5.75
N SER A 105 9.56 -20.12 4.44
CA SER A 105 10.43 -20.70 3.41
C SER A 105 11.86 -20.15 3.46
N ILE A 106 12.03 -18.84 3.67
CA ILE A 106 13.34 -18.21 3.84
C ILE A 106 14.05 -18.72 5.10
N GLN A 107 13.33 -18.89 6.21
CA GLN A 107 13.89 -19.45 7.45
C GLN A 107 14.35 -20.91 7.25
N ASP A 108 13.55 -21.72 6.55
CA ASP A 108 13.89 -23.11 6.22
C ASP A 108 15.16 -23.18 5.36
N LEU A 109 15.23 -22.34 4.32
CA LEU A 109 16.42 -22.23 3.47
C LEU A 109 17.65 -21.79 4.27
N ARG A 110 17.50 -20.83 5.20
CA ARG A 110 18.58 -20.43 6.12
C ARG A 110 19.06 -21.58 6.98
N LEU A 111 18.15 -22.38 7.54
CA LEU A 111 18.49 -23.51 8.39
C LEU A 111 19.17 -24.62 7.58
N ALA A 112 18.69 -24.90 6.36
CA ALA A 112 19.31 -25.86 5.45
C ALA A 112 20.75 -25.46 5.09
N LEU A 113 20.98 -24.17 4.78
CA LEU A 113 22.33 -23.63 4.52
C LEU A 113 23.25 -23.74 5.75
N LYS A 114 22.72 -23.53 6.97
CA LYS A 114 23.48 -23.68 8.23
C LYS A 114 23.76 -25.14 8.59
N ARG A 115 22.88 -26.07 8.21
CA ARG A 115 22.98 -27.51 8.49
C ARG A 115 23.93 -28.27 7.57
N GLY A 116 24.61 -27.60 6.61
CA GLY A 116 25.61 -28.23 5.75
C GLY A 116 26.51 -29.20 6.52
N ASP A 117 26.29 -30.50 6.29
CA ASP A 117 26.66 -31.61 7.16
C ASP A 117 28.13 -31.55 7.62
N GLY A 118 28.36 -31.61 8.92
CA GLY A 118 29.64 -31.38 9.59
C GLY A 118 30.77 -32.38 9.29
N VAL A 119 30.62 -33.29 8.32
CA VAL A 119 31.57 -34.39 8.04
C VAL A 119 32.38 -34.16 6.75
N ALA A 120 31.91 -33.34 5.81
CA ALA A 120 32.67 -32.93 4.62
C ALA A 120 33.66 -31.78 4.90
N VAL A 121 33.57 -31.19 6.09
CA VAL A 121 34.23 -29.95 6.53
C VAL A 121 35.76 -30.05 6.58
N GLN A 122 36.35 -31.24 6.72
CA GLN A 122 37.81 -31.36 6.90
C GLN A 122 38.61 -31.59 5.59
N LEU A 123 38.00 -32.17 4.54
CA LEU A 123 38.75 -32.66 3.36
C LEU A 123 38.72 -31.71 2.15
N LYS A 124 37.95 -30.61 2.19
CA LYS A 124 37.74 -29.69 1.04
C LYS A 124 38.34 -28.28 1.22
N ILE A 125 39.14 -28.09 2.27
CA ILE A 125 39.78 -26.83 2.69
C ILE A 125 40.65 -26.19 1.59
N GLU A 126 41.03 -26.93 0.55
CA GLU A 126 41.81 -26.41 -0.60
C GLU A 126 40.94 -25.87 -1.78
N SER A 127 39.65 -26.18 -1.86
CA SER A 127 38.70 -25.62 -2.86
C SER A 127 38.09 -24.25 -2.44
N PHE A 128 38.45 -23.80 -1.24
CA PHE A 128 37.69 -22.85 -0.41
C PHE A 128 37.70 -21.37 -0.85
N LYS A 129 38.53 -20.95 -1.81
CA LYS A 129 38.56 -19.55 -2.27
C LYS A 129 37.38 -19.17 -3.19
N PHE A 130 36.83 -20.12 -3.95
CA PHE A 130 35.75 -19.85 -4.91
C PHE A 130 34.35 -20.07 -4.30
N GLN A 131 34.20 -21.05 -3.42
CA GLN A 131 32.92 -21.36 -2.76
C GLN A 131 32.55 -20.35 -1.66
N LYS A 132 33.53 -19.76 -0.97
CA LYS A 132 33.27 -18.70 0.03
C LYS A 132 32.60 -17.48 -0.60
N LYS A 133 32.95 -17.12 -1.84
CA LYS A 133 32.24 -16.07 -2.60
C LYS A 133 30.79 -16.46 -2.90
N ARG A 134 30.53 -17.71 -3.31
CA ARG A 134 29.18 -18.19 -3.63
C ARG A 134 28.24 -18.22 -2.42
N VAL A 135 28.67 -18.80 -1.31
CA VAL A 135 27.84 -18.87 -0.08
C VAL A 135 27.59 -17.47 0.51
N VAL A 136 28.58 -16.58 0.46
CA VAL A 136 28.40 -15.17 0.86
C VAL A 136 27.40 -14.45 -0.06
N CYS A 137 27.46 -14.69 -1.37
CA CYS A 137 26.49 -14.13 -2.32
C CYS A 137 25.07 -14.69 -2.09
N GLU A 138 24.92 -16.00 -1.88
CA GLU A 138 23.62 -16.65 -1.62
C GLU A 138 23.01 -16.19 -0.29
N ALA A 139 23.82 -16.05 0.76
CA ALA A 139 23.38 -15.51 2.04
C ALA A 139 23.00 -14.02 1.95
N ALA A 140 23.75 -13.22 1.17
CA ALA A 140 23.45 -11.82 0.94
C ALA A 140 22.15 -11.64 0.13
N GLN A 141 21.91 -12.49 -0.86
CA GLN A 141 20.65 -12.51 -1.62
C GLN A 141 19.46 -12.89 -0.73
N LEU A 142 19.63 -13.89 0.13
CA LEU A 142 18.59 -14.30 1.08
C LEU A 142 18.28 -13.18 2.08
N GLN A 143 19.31 -12.48 2.56
CA GLN A 143 19.12 -11.31 3.43
C GLN A 143 18.46 -10.13 2.70
N ALA A 144 18.77 -9.91 1.42
CA ALA A 144 18.09 -8.90 0.62
C ALA A 144 16.61 -9.24 0.45
N LEU A 145 16.29 -10.51 0.17
CA LEU A 145 14.91 -10.99 0.06
C LEU A 145 14.14 -10.82 1.38
N GLU A 146 14.73 -11.15 2.53
CA GLU A 146 14.10 -10.93 3.84
C GLU A 146 13.77 -9.46 4.10
N ARG A 147 14.69 -8.55 3.75
CA ARG A 147 14.44 -7.11 3.89
C ARG A 147 13.28 -6.70 3.00
N SER A 148 13.27 -7.15 1.76
CA SER A 148 12.18 -6.85 0.83
C SER A 148 10.83 -7.41 1.27
N VAL A 149 10.79 -8.61 1.89
CA VAL A 149 9.57 -9.14 2.50
C VAL A 149 9.11 -8.25 3.65
N ALA A 150 10.02 -7.83 4.53
CA ALA A 150 9.69 -6.93 5.63
C ALA A 150 9.20 -5.57 5.14
N ASP A 151 9.82 -5.01 4.10
CA ASP A 151 9.39 -3.74 3.48
C ASP A 151 7.95 -3.85 2.96
N LEU A 152 7.61 -4.97 2.32
CA LEU A 152 6.26 -5.20 1.81
C LEU A 152 5.25 -5.45 2.94
N GLU A 153 5.61 -6.20 3.98
CA GLU A 153 4.81 -6.36 5.21
C GLU A 153 4.45 -4.99 5.80
N ASN A 154 5.45 -4.11 5.94
CA ASN A 154 5.27 -2.74 6.45
C ASN A 154 4.39 -1.90 5.51
N GLY A 155 4.55 -2.04 4.19
CA GLY A 155 3.72 -1.35 3.21
C GLY A 155 2.24 -1.73 3.31
N VAL A 156 1.95 -3.02 3.44
CA VAL A 156 0.59 -3.55 3.61
C VAL A 156 -0.01 -3.10 4.95
N GLU A 157 0.76 -3.18 6.04
CA GLU A 157 0.31 -2.70 7.35
C GLU A 157 -0.01 -1.19 7.33
N SER A 158 0.85 -0.41 6.69
CA SER A 158 0.65 1.04 6.52
C SER A 158 -0.62 1.35 5.72
N LEU A 159 -0.94 0.56 4.69
CA LEU A 159 -2.20 0.67 3.96
C LEU A 159 -3.38 0.35 4.88
N PHE A 160 -3.37 -0.76 5.61
CA PHE A 160 -4.45 -1.12 6.54
C PHE A 160 -4.72 -0.03 7.58
N ARG A 161 -3.66 0.56 8.13
CA ARG A 161 -3.74 1.62 9.14
C ARG A 161 -4.53 2.85 8.67
N ARG A 162 -4.63 3.07 7.35
CA ARG A 162 -5.37 4.20 6.75
C ARG A 162 -6.67 3.76 6.11
N LEU A 163 -6.69 2.61 5.45
CA LEU A 163 -7.86 2.06 4.79
C LEU A 163 -8.96 1.70 5.78
N ILE A 164 -8.65 0.98 6.86
CA ILE A 164 -9.68 0.49 7.79
C ILE A 164 -10.40 1.66 8.50
N PRO A 165 -9.71 2.67 9.07
CA PRO A 165 -10.39 3.83 9.65
C PRO A 165 -11.22 4.61 8.63
N SER A 166 -10.67 4.87 7.44
CA SER A 166 -11.38 5.56 6.35
C SER A 166 -12.70 4.85 6.01
N ARG A 167 -12.68 3.53 5.86
CA ARG A 167 -13.91 2.73 5.64
C ARG A 167 -14.91 2.86 6.78
N VAL A 168 -14.45 2.76 8.03
CA VAL A 168 -15.33 2.87 9.21
C VAL A 168 -15.98 4.26 9.26
N SER A 169 -15.21 5.31 8.95
CA SER A 169 -15.68 6.67 8.85
C SER A 169 -16.78 6.80 7.78
N LEU A 170 -16.54 6.28 6.57
CA LEU A 170 -17.54 6.28 5.50
C LEU A 170 -18.82 5.50 5.86
N LEU A 171 -18.70 4.34 6.51
CA LEU A 171 -19.83 3.56 7.00
C LEU A 171 -20.65 4.32 8.06
N ASN A 172 -19.97 5.03 8.97
CA ASN A 172 -20.63 5.85 9.97
C ASN A 172 -21.41 7.01 9.33
N ILE A 173 -20.83 7.66 8.32
CA ILE A 173 -21.51 8.74 7.58
C ILE A 173 -22.74 8.20 6.81
N LEU A 174 -22.68 6.97 6.28
CA LEU A 174 -23.83 6.35 5.63
C LEU A 174 -24.93 5.91 6.61
N SER A 175 -24.59 5.67 7.88
CA SER A 175 -25.54 5.18 8.88
C SER A 175 -26.15 6.29 9.75
N SER A 176 -25.60 7.51 9.72
CA SER A 176 -26.16 8.71 10.35
C SER A 176 -27.33 9.30 9.57
#